data_AF-C7QH58-F1
#
_entry.id   AF-C7QH58-F1
#
_cell.length_a   1.000
_cell.length_b   1.000
_cell.length_c   1.000
_cell.angle_alpha   90.00
_cell.angle_beta   90.00
_cell.angle_gamma   90.00
#
_symmetry.space_group_name_H-M   'P 1'
#
loop_
_entity.id
_entity.type
_entity.pdbx_description
1 polymer ?
#
loop_
_entity_poly.entity_id
_entity_poly.type
_entity_poly.pdbx_seq_one_letter_code
_entity_poly.pdbx_strand_id
1 'polypeptide(L)'
;MTYFPDLAPYDYLPETVPHGVELLTVGWLEPGHDFETEAEPLAAAFWPNLITLAADHPVAVTRSVHGCRFRHLFEADYQYRAVYGTRVLYLGSAEIRVVAADGRWLTAPTLVVHYVRDHGYRPPPEFVEAVAAMRVAPE
;
A
#
# COMPACT_ATOMS: atom_id res chain seq x y z
N MET A 1 -2.62 6.82 12.70
CA MET A 1 -3.15 5.71 13.49
C MET A 1 -4.38 5.19 12.79
N THR A 2 -4.17 4.16 11.99
CA THR A 2 -5.25 3.37 11.40
C THR A 2 -4.69 1.98 11.11
N TYR A 3 -5.25 0.96 11.75
CA TYR A 3 -4.93 -0.44 11.48
C TYR A 3 -6.14 -1.13 10.86
N PHE A 4 -5.90 -1.90 9.81
CA PHE A 4 -6.84 -2.89 9.33
C PHE A 4 -6.08 -4.19 9.05
N PRO A 5 -6.59 -5.35 9.47
CA PRO A 5 -6.08 -6.62 8.99
C PRO A 5 -6.08 -6.65 7.45
N ASP A 6 -5.14 -7.37 6.87
CA ASP A 6 -5.18 -7.58 5.43
C ASP A 6 -6.48 -8.29 5.03
N LEU A 7 -7.03 -7.83 3.91
CA LEU A 7 -8.30 -8.26 3.32
C LEU A 7 -9.54 -7.95 4.17
N ALA A 8 -9.44 -7.08 5.18
CA ALA A 8 -10.61 -6.56 5.89
C ALA A 8 -11.37 -5.52 5.05
N PRO A 9 -12.69 -5.33 5.27
CA PRO A 9 -13.44 -4.24 4.63
C PRO A 9 -12.87 -2.87 4.97
N TYR A 10 -12.74 -2.01 3.96
CA TYR A 10 -12.27 -0.64 4.11
C TYR A 10 -13.36 0.30 4.65
N ASP A 11 -13.02 1.07 5.70
CA ASP A 11 -13.93 2.07 6.31
C ASP A 11 -13.20 3.36 6.73
N TYR A 12 -12.04 3.67 6.14
CA TYR A 12 -11.27 4.85 6.53
C TYR A 12 -11.81 6.15 5.90
N LEU A 13 -12.13 6.12 4.60
CA LEU A 13 -12.76 7.21 3.85
C LEU A 13 -13.88 6.62 2.97
N PRO A 14 -14.97 6.10 3.56
CA PRO A 14 -16.02 5.37 2.84
C PRO A 14 -16.66 6.19 1.71
N GLU A 15 -16.65 7.52 1.80
CA GLU A 15 -17.13 8.44 0.76
C GLU A 15 -16.34 8.38 -0.55
N THR A 16 -15.13 7.82 -0.51
CA THR A 16 -14.28 7.64 -1.70
C THR A 16 -14.50 6.29 -2.38
N VAL A 17 -15.35 5.41 -1.82
CA VAL A 17 -15.60 4.07 -2.36
C VAL A 17 -16.78 4.12 -3.34
N PRO A 18 -16.61 3.68 -4.60
CA PRO A 18 -17.72 3.67 -5.55
C PRO A 18 -18.86 2.75 -5.09
N HIS A 19 -20.09 3.12 -5.46
CA HIS A 19 -21.27 2.36 -5.05
C HIS A 19 -21.23 0.92 -5.59
N GLY A 20 -21.48 -0.07 -4.72
CA GLY A 20 -21.49 -1.48 -5.07
C GLY A 20 -20.10 -2.12 -5.21
N VAL A 21 -19.02 -1.38 -4.90
CA VAL A 21 -17.66 -1.91 -4.89
C VAL A 21 -17.31 -2.44 -3.50
N GLU A 22 -16.86 -3.70 -3.46
CA GLU A 22 -16.19 -4.27 -2.30
C GLU A 22 -14.71 -3.85 -2.32
N LEU A 23 -14.32 -3.02 -1.35
CA LEU A 23 -12.95 -2.54 -1.19
C LEU A 23 -12.33 -3.15 0.07
N LEU A 24 -11.22 -3.86 -0.10
CA LEU A 24 -10.51 -4.54 0.97
C LEU A 24 -9.15 -3.91 1.23
N THR A 25 -8.71 -3.94 2.49
CA THR A 25 -7.48 -3.28 2.95
C THR A 25 -6.25 -4.16 2.78
N VAL A 26 -5.13 -3.54 2.42
CA VAL A 26 -3.82 -4.19 2.35
C VAL A 26 -2.75 -3.26 2.95
N GLY A 27 -1.90 -3.75 3.83
CA GLY A 27 -0.75 -2.99 4.33
C GLY A 27 -1.11 -1.83 5.27
N TRP A 28 -2.26 -1.89 5.95
CA TRP A 28 -2.67 -0.94 6.99
C TRP A 28 -2.09 -1.36 8.34
N LEU A 29 -0.76 -1.27 8.46
CA LEU A 29 0.01 -1.81 9.57
C LEU A 29 0.18 -0.80 10.71
N GLU A 30 0.13 -1.27 11.95
CA GLU A 30 0.47 -0.52 13.16
C GLU A 30 1.23 -1.41 14.18
N PRO A 31 2.09 -0.83 15.04
CA PRO A 31 2.73 -1.57 16.13
C PRO A 31 1.71 -2.24 17.05
N GLY A 32 2.01 -3.46 17.49
CA GLY A 32 1.11 -4.28 18.32
C GLY A 32 0.25 -5.25 17.53
N HIS A 33 0.34 -5.22 16.19
CA HIS A 33 -0.26 -6.20 15.30
C HIS A 33 0.83 -6.88 14.48
N ASP A 34 0.89 -8.21 14.57
CA ASP A 34 1.81 -8.99 13.75
C ASP A 34 1.36 -8.98 12.29
N PHE A 35 2.32 -9.02 11.38
CA PHE A 35 2.10 -9.14 9.95
C PHE A 35 3.03 -10.19 9.34
N GLU A 36 2.61 -10.78 8.23
CA GLU A 36 3.44 -11.74 7.53
C GLU A 36 4.71 -11.07 6.98
N THR A 37 5.85 -11.72 7.15
CA THR A 37 7.13 -11.28 6.57
C THR A 37 7.66 -12.33 5.60
N GLU A 38 8.34 -11.90 4.54
CA GLU A 38 8.69 -12.78 3.42
C GLU A 38 9.70 -13.88 3.76
N ALA A 39 9.50 -15.05 3.13
CA ALA A 39 10.48 -16.12 2.95
C ALA A 39 10.75 -16.47 1.46
N GLU A 40 9.97 -15.93 0.51
CA GLU A 40 10.07 -16.21 -0.93
C GLU A 40 10.09 -14.90 -1.76
N PRO A 41 10.73 -14.89 -2.95
CA PRO A 41 10.84 -13.67 -3.76
C PRO A 41 9.52 -13.25 -4.41
N LEU A 42 9.20 -11.96 -4.34
CA LEU A 42 8.11 -11.33 -5.11
C LEU A 42 8.32 -11.42 -6.62
N ALA A 43 7.22 -11.39 -7.38
CA ALA A 43 7.25 -11.32 -8.84
C ALA A 43 8.10 -10.13 -9.32
N ALA A 44 8.93 -10.33 -10.35
CA ALA A 44 9.87 -9.29 -10.82
C ALA A 44 9.20 -7.97 -11.21
N ALA A 45 7.96 -8.01 -11.71
CA ALA A 45 7.18 -6.83 -12.08
C ALA A 45 6.52 -6.13 -10.88
N PHE A 46 6.40 -6.78 -9.72
CA PHE A 46 5.68 -6.25 -8.58
C PHE A 46 6.29 -4.93 -8.09
N TRP A 47 7.59 -4.93 -7.81
CA TRP A 47 8.26 -3.77 -7.24
C TRP A 47 8.21 -2.52 -8.12
N PRO A 48 8.60 -2.55 -9.41
CA PRO A 48 8.49 -1.37 -10.26
C PRO A 48 7.03 -0.89 -10.41
N ASN A 49 6.05 -1.80 -10.51
CA ASN A 49 4.65 -1.42 -10.64
C ASN A 49 4.09 -0.81 -9.36
N LEU A 50 4.47 -1.32 -8.18
CA LEU A 50 4.05 -0.75 -6.90
C LEU A 50 4.50 0.70 -6.77
N ILE A 51 5.74 0.98 -7.17
CA ILE A 51 6.29 2.34 -7.19
C ILE A 51 5.52 3.22 -8.19
N THR A 52 5.26 2.71 -9.40
CA THR A 52 4.46 3.44 -10.41
C THR A 52 3.06 3.77 -9.89
N LEU A 53 2.37 2.82 -9.24
CA LEU A 53 1.07 3.07 -8.61
C LEU A 53 1.13 4.21 -7.60
N ALA A 54 2.09 4.15 -6.67
CA ALA A 54 2.23 5.17 -5.64
C ALA A 54 2.61 6.56 -6.21
N ALA A 55 3.26 6.60 -7.37
CA ALA A 55 3.68 7.84 -8.03
C ALA A 55 2.59 8.47 -8.88
N ASP A 56 1.94 7.65 -9.71
CA ASP A 56 1.14 8.13 -10.85
C ASP A 56 -0.36 7.87 -10.66
N HIS A 57 -0.75 7.02 -9.69
CA HIS A 57 -2.15 6.68 -9.39
C HIS A 57 -2.53 6.86 -7.90
N PRO A 58 -2.16 7.97 -7.23
CA PRO A 58 -2.59 8.20 -5.86
C PRO A 58 -4.08 8.51 -5.79
N VAL A 59 -4.78 7.88 -4.86
CA VAL A 59 -6.19 8.13 -4.54
C VAL A 59 -6.35 8.43 -3.06
N ALA A 60 -7.55 8.90 -2.67
CA ALA A 60 -7.89 9.17 -1.27
C ALA A 60 -6.83 10.05 -0.54
N VAL A 61 -6.35 11.09 -1.23
CA VAL A 61 -5.27 11.96 -0.73
C VAL A 61 -5.76 12.78 0.45
N THR A 62 -5.00 12.75 1.55
CA THR A 62 -5.30 13.48 2.79
C THR A 62 -4.35 14.65 3.00
N ARG A 63 -4.73 15.59 3.88
CA ARG A 63 -3.90 16.75 4.25
C ARG A 63 -2.84 16.44 5.32
N SER A 64 -2.89 15.24 5.90
CA SER A 64 -1.92 14.75 6.88
C SER A 64 -0.97 13.74 6.24
N VAL A 65 0.16 13.51 6.90
CA VAL A 65 1.08 12.43 6.56
C VAL A 65 1.10 11.45 7.72
N HIS A 66 0.83 10.18 7.43
CA HIS A 66 1.10 9.09 8.35
C HIS A 66 2.54 8.64 8.17
N GLY A 67 3.33 8.68 9.24
CA GLY A 67 4.68 8.13 9.27
C GLY A 67 4.68 6.67 9.72
N CYS A 68 5.73 5.93 9.36
CA CYS A 68 5.96 4.60 9.94
C CYS A 68 6.25 4.71 11.44
N ARG A 69 5.66 3.79 12.22
CA ARG A 69 5.82 3.72 13.68
C ARG A 69 6.58 2.48 14.14
N PHE A 70 7.04 1.65 13.21
CA PHE A 70 7.86 0.50 13.51
C PHE A 70 9.31 0.92 13.82
N ARG A 71 10.12 -0.01 14.31
CA ARG A 71 11.53 0.25 14.58
C ARG A 71 12.30 0.32 13.26
N HIS A 72 13.05 1.41 13.07
CA HIS A 72 14.03 1.56 11.99
C HIS A 72 15.44 1.24 12.47
N LEU A 73 16.26 0.70 11.58
CA LEU A 73 17.68 0.48 11.83
C LEU A 73 18.49 1.79 11.78
N PHE A 74 17.93 2.84 11.17
CA PHE A 74 18.50 4.18 11.03
C PHE A 74 17.47 5.23 11.42
N GLU A 75 17.90 6.45 11.75
CA GLU A 75 16.96 7.57 11.93
C GLU A 75 16.10 7.71 10.67
N ALA A 76 14.80 7.65 10.85
CA ALA A 76 13.87 7.81 9.76
C ALA A 76 13.24 9.19 9.82
N ASP A 77 13.13 9.82 8.64
CA ASP A 77 12.39 11.06 8.48
C ASP A 77 10.94 10.88 8.91
N TYR A 78 10.34 11.94 9.46
CA TYR A 78 8.92 12.00 9.80
C TYR A 78 8.00 11.63 8.61
N GLN A 79 8.48 11.85 7.39
CA GLN A 79 7.83 11.48 6.15
C GLN A 79 8.75 10.59 5.31
N TYR A 80 8.32 9.37 5.02
CA TYR A 80 9.12 8.44 4.22
C TYR A 80 9.17 8.88 2.77
N ARG A 81 10.39 8.86 2.26
CA ARG A 81 10.70 9.12 0.86
C ARG A 81 11.15 7.83 0.19
N ALA A 82 10.50 7.46 -0.91
CA ALA A 82 11.03 6.45 -1.82
C ALA A 82 11.65 7.15 -3.02
N VAL A 83 12.92 6.86 -3.32
CA VAL A 83 13.60 7.35 -4.52
C VAL A 83 13.51 6.28 -5.59
N TYR A 84 12.98 6.65 -6.76
CA TYR A 84 12.90 5.76 -7.92
C TYR A 84 13.40 6.47 -9.16
N GLY A 85 14.58 6.06 -9.64
CA GLY A 85 15.29 6.79 -10.68
C GLY A 85 15.53 8.24 -10.25
N THR A 86 14.94 9.20 -10.96
CA THR A 86 15.02 10.63 -10.66
C THR A 86 13.83 11.17 -9.85
N ARG A 87 12.84 10.33 -9.52
CA ARG A 87 11.62 10.73 -8.80
C ARG A 87 11.78 10.52 -7.30
N VAL A 88 11.25 11.46 -6.53
CA VAL A 88 11.10 11.36 -5.07
C VAL A 88 9.62 11.22 -4.76
N LEU A 89 9.23 10.08 -4.19
CA LEU A 89 7.86 9.80 -3.76
C LEU A 89 7.72 10.09 -2.28
N TYR A 90 6.73 10.90 -1.94
CA TYR A 90 6.36 11.19 -0.57
C TYR A 90 5.23 10.26 -0.15
N LEU A 91 5.50 9.36 0.80
CA LEU A 91 4.57 8.32 1.21
C LEU A 91 3.75 8.75 2.42
N GLY A 92 2.60 8.09 2.63
CA GLY A 92 1.80 8.19 3.83
C GLY A 92 0.69 9.25 3.82
N SER A 93 0.48 9.94 2.69
CA SER A 93 -0.61 10.90 2.53
C SER A 93 -1.69 10.47 1.54
N ALA A 94 -1.54 9.32 0.89
CA ALA A 94 -2.45 8.81 -0.12
C ALA A 94 -2.54 7.28 -0.08
N GLU A 95 -3.49 6.74 -0.82
CA GLU A 95 -3.70 5.32 -1.05
C GLU A 95 -3.45 4.98 -2.53
N ILE A 96 -3.33 3.68 -2.83
CA ILE A 96 -3.38 3.12 -4.18
C ILE A 96 -4.49 2.08 -4.23
N ARG A 97 -5.14 1.91 -5.40
CA ARG A 97 -6.19 0.91 -5.59
C ARG A 97 -5.93 0.06 -6.81
N VAL A 98 -6.05 -1.25 -6.63
CA VAL A 98 -5.91 -2.25 -7.69
C VAL A 98 -7.09 -3.21 -7.69
N VAL A 99 -7.31 -3.88 -8.81
CA VAL A 99 -8.39 -4.86 -8.99
C VAL A 99 -7.80 -6.27 -8.99
N ALA A 100 -8.24 -7.09 -8.04
CA ALA A 100 -7.90 -8.52 -7.98
C ALA A 100 -8.47 -9.28 -9.18
N ALA A 101 -7.95 -10.48 -9.45
CA ALA A 101 -8.40 -11.29 -10.59
C ALA A 101 -9.88 -11.69 -10.52
N ASP A 102 -10.46 -11.73 -9.31
CA ASP A 102 -11.87 -12.00 -9.07
C ASP A 102 -12.77 -10.74 -9.09
N GLY A 103 -12.20 -9.57 -9.35
CA GLY A 103 -12.92 -8.30 -9.45
C GLY A 103 -13.02 -7.50 -8.15
N ARG A 104 -12.62 -8.05 -6.99
CA ARG A 104 -12.58 -7.28 -5.74
C ARG A 104 -11.53 -6.18 -5.82
N TRP A 105 -11.80 -5.04 -5.18
CA TRP A 105 -10.82 -3.96 -5.12
C TRP A 105 -9.98 -4.10 -3.87
N LEU A 106 -8.70 -3.78 -4.00
CA LEU A 106 -7.73 -3.78 -2.91
C LEU A 106 -7.16 -2.37 -2.78
N THR A 107 -7.18 -1.82 -1.56
CA THR A 107 -6.58 -0.52 -1.24
C THR A 107 -5.44 -0.65 -0.27
N ALA A 108 -4.35 0.03 -0.55
CA ALA A 108 -3.20 0.11 0.35
C ALA A 108 -2.77 1.57 0.56
N PRO A 109 -2.37 1.97 1.77
CA PRO A 109 -1.71 3.25 1.94
C PRO A 109 -0.41 3.22 1.15
N THR A 110 0.00 4.35 0.58
CA THR A 110 1.30 4.51 -0.11
C THR A 110 2.50 4.07 0.76
N LEU A 111 2.36 4.06 2.09
CA LEU A 111 3.35 3.47 3.02
C LEU A 111 3.65 1.99 2.76
N VAL A 112 2.79 1.25 2.06
CA VAL A 112 3.04 -0.15 1.67
C VAL A 112 4.37 -0.31 0.94
N VAL A 113 4.79 0.70 0.15
CA VAL A 113 6.12 0.74 -0.50
C VAL A 113 7.24 0.63 0.54
N HIS A 114 7.14 1.41 1.61
CA HIS A 114 8.10 1.38 2.71
C HIS A 114 8.01 0.09 3.51
N TYR A 115 6.80 -0.39 3.80
CA TYR A 115 6.60 -1.61 4.59
C TYR A 115 7.17 -2.85 3.91
N VAL A 116 6.93 -3.03 2.61
CA VAL A 116 7.52 -4.14 1.85
C VAL A 116 9.05 -4.05 1.85
N ARG A 117 9.60 -2.87 1.52
CA ARG A 117 11.05 -2.69 1.36
C ARG A 117 11.84 -2.79 2.66
N ASP A 118 11.38 -2.09 3.69
CA ASP A 118 12.19 -1.81 4.88
C ASP A 118 11.74 -2.64 6.09
N HIS A 119 10.52 -3.17 6.08
CA HIS A 119 9.98 -4.02 7.14
C HIS A 119 9.73 -5.47 6.69
N GLY A 120 9.99 -5.79 5.43
CA GLY A 120 9.83 -7.13 4.88
C GLY A 120 8.38 -7.62 4.90
N TYR A 121 7.42 -6.69 4.99
CA TYR A 121 6.00 -7.01 4.95
C TYR A 121 5.67 -7.78 3.67
N ARG A 122 4.98 -8.90 3.83
CA ARG A 122 4.49 -9.75 2.76
C ARG A 122 3.02 -9.43 2.48
N PRO A 123 2.70 -8.74 1.37
CA PRO A 123 1.31 -8.46 1.03
C PRO A 123 0.56 -9.74 0.62
N PRO A 124 -0.79 -9.75 0.71
CA PRO A 124 -1.61 -10.86 0.23
C PRO A 124 -1.31 -11.20 -1.24
N PRO A 125 -1.34 -12.50 -1.63
CA PRO A 125 -1.05 -12.92 -3.00
C PRO A 125 -1.91 -12.23 -4.05
N GLU A 126 -3.20 -12.00 -3.78
CA GLU A 126 -4.11 -11.29 -4.70
C GLU A 126 -3.68 -9.84 -4.96
N PHE A 127 -3.08 -9.18 -3.96
CA PHE A 127 -2.53 -7.84 -4.12
C PHE A 127 -1.25 -7.85 -4.94
N VAL A 128 -0.34 -8.79 -4.62
CA VAL A 128 0.92 -8.94 -5.35
C VAL A 128 0.66 -9.19 -6.83
N GLU A 129 -0.27 -10.08 -7.15
CA GLU A 129 -0.64 -10.40 -8.52
C GLU A 129 -1.32 -9.21 -9.22
N ALA A 130 -2.26 -8.52 -8.57
CA ALA A 130 -2.91 -7.34 -9.15
C ALA A 130 -1.95 -6.18 -9.45
N VAL A 131 -0.98 -5.94 -8.56
CA VAL A 131 0.08 -4.96 -8.78
C VAL A 131 1.01 -5.41 -9.90
N ALA A 132 1.44 -6.68 -9.92
CA ALA A 132 2.30 -7.22 -10.98
C ALA A 132 1.63 -7.17 -12.36
N ALA A 133 0.31 -7.36 -12.43
CA ALA A 133 -0.49 -7.23 -13.64
C ALA A 133 -0.89 -5.78 -13.97
N MET A 134 -0.53 -4.81 -13.11
CA MET A 134 -0.81 -3.38 -13.29
C MET A 134 -2.31 -3.07 -13.46
N ARG A 135 -3.19 -3.81 -12.77
CA ARG A 135 -4.64 -3.61 -12.84
C ARG A 135 -5.11 -2.51 -11.91
N VAL A 136 -4.88 -1.26 -12.32
CA VAL A 136 -5.32 -0.07 -11.59
C VAL A 136 -6.85 -0.04 -11.51
N ALA A 137 -7.40 0.29 -10.34
CA ALA A 137 -8.83 0.53 -10.23
C ALA A 137 -9.23 1.82 -10.97
N PRO A 138 -10.40 1.85 -11.64
CA PRO A 138 -10.89 3.06 -12.29
C PRO A 138 -11.17 4.18 -11.27
N GLU A 139 -11.09 5.43 -11.76
CA GLU A 139 -11.46 6.64 -11.00
C GLU A 139 -12.95 6.71 -10.66
#